data_AF-A0A1Q7K6B7-F1
#
_entry.id   AF-A0A1Q7K6B7-F1
#
_cell.length_a   1.000
_cell.length_b   1.000
_cell.length_c   1.000
_cell.angle_alpha   90.00
_cell.angle_beta   90.00
_cell.angle_gamma   90.00
#
_symmetry.space_group_name_H-M   'P 1'
#
loop_
_entity.id
_entity.type
_entity.pdbx_description
1 polymer ?
#
loop_
_entity_poly.entity_id
_entity_poly.type
_entity_poly.pdbx_seq_one_letter_code
_entity_poly.pdbx_strand_id
1 'polypeptide(L)'
;MTPVAVFLVGILITAGSSGVVVWYLKPSLQAILVDLCGTAERAAFWTAFSNVTIALTPLIFAMHYRPSDTQTPAVFAIGSQLEFALAGLLVSVVVLGFVLSRFIIRQPAHA
;
A
#
# COMPACT_ATOMS: atom_id res chain seq x y z
N MET A 1 -22.12 0.52 19.34
CA MET A 1 -21.40 1.44 18.43
C MET A 1 -22.18 1.52 17.13
N THR A 2 -22.28 2.68 16.49
CA THR A 2 -22.97 2.78 15.17
C THR A 2 -22.12 2.12 14.09
N PRO A 3 -22.72 1.59 12.99
CA PRO A 3 -21.96 1.00 11.88
C PRO A 3 -20.91 1.98 11.31
N VAL A 4 -21.25 3.27 11.27
CA VAL A 4 -20.33 4.34 10.86
C VAL A 4 -19.12 4.44 11.78
N ALA A 5 -19.34 4.38 13.10
CA ALA A 5 -18.24 4.41 14.06
C ALA A 5 -17.32 3.18 13.92
N VAL A 6 -17.89 1.99 13.71
CA VAL A 6 -17.11 0.76 13.48
C VAL A 6 -16.26 0.88 12.21
N PHE A 7 -16.84 1.38 11.12
CA PHE A 7 -16.12 1.64 9.87
C PHE A 7 -14.96 2.62 10.07
N LEU A 8 -15.22 3.80 10.63
CA LEU A 8 -14.20 4.83 10.81
C LEU A 8 -13.08 4.40 11.75
N VAL A 9 -13.41 3.73 12.86
CA VAL A 9 -12.42 3.16 13.78
C VAL A 9 -11.60 2.09 13.09
N GLY A 10 -12.22 1.21 12.29
CA GLY A 10 -11.52 0.20 11.50
C GLY A 10 -10.52 0.81 10.50
N ILE A 11 -10.91 1.88 9.80
CA ILE A 11 -10.02 2.62 8.90
C ILE A 11 -8.85 3.25 9.68
N LEU A 12 -9.12 3.90 10.81
CA LEU A 12 -8.08 4.56 11.62
C LEU A 12 -7.08 3.56 12.18
N ILE A 13 -7.55 2.44 12.73
CA ILE A 13 -6.68 1.38 13.26
C ILE A 13 -5.83 0.80 12.14
N THR A 14 -6.43 0.54 10.97
CA THR A 14 -5.71 0.03 9.80
C THR A 14 -4.67 1.00 9.28
N ALA A 15 -5.01 2.29 9.17
CA ALA A 15 -4.08 3.33 8.76
C ALA A 15 -2.90 3.45 9.73
N GLY A 16 -3.20 3.48 11.04
CA GLY A 16 -2.20 3.57 12.09
C GLY A 16 -1.26 2.37 12.10
N SER A 17 -1.80 1.15 12.07
CA SER A 17 -0.99 -0.08 12.07
C SER A 17 -0.12 -0.18 10.82
N SER A 18 -0.66 0.16 9.66
CA SER A 18 0.08 0.17 8.39
C SER A 18 1.21 1.21 8.42
N GLY A 19 0.95 2.40 8.97
CA GLY A 19 1.95 3.43 9.17
C GLY A 19 3.08 2.99 10.10
N VAL A 20 2.74 2.32 11.21
CA VAL A 20 3.73 1.75 12.14
C VAL A 20 4.58 0.69 11.45
N VAL A 21 3.97 -0.22 10.70
CA VAL A 21 4.69 -1.27 9.95
C VAL A 21 5.64 -0.64 8.91
N VAL A 22 5.17 0.34 8.14
CA VAL A 22 6.00 1.06 7.16
C VAL A 22 7.18 1.74 7.86
N TRP A 23 6.94 2.47 8.95
CA TRP A 23 7.99 3.16 9.69
C TRP A 23 9.03 2.18 10.25
N TYR A 24 8.58 1.07 10.83
CA TYR A 24 9.44 0.04 11.41
C TYR A 24 10.27 -0.70 10.35
N LEU A 25 9.67 -1.05 9.21
CA LEU A 25 10.35 -1.83 8.17
C LEU A 25 11.24 -0.98 7.26
N LYS A 26 10.94 0.31 7.09
CA LYS A 26 11.65 1.20 6.16
C LYS A 26 13.19 1.11 6.25
N PRO A 27 13.84 1.25 7.41
CA PRO A 27 15.31 1.22 7.47
C PRO A 27 15.88 -0.16 7.09
N SER A 28 15.28 -1.25 7.58
CA SER A 28 15.72 -2.61 7.28
C SER A 28 15.53 -2.98 5.82
N LEU A 29 14.37 -2.59 5.25
CA LEU A 29 14.06 -2.82 3.84
C LEU A 29 14.99 -2.01 2.92
N GLN A 30 15.30 -0.76 3.30
CA GLN A 30 16.25 0.06 2.56
C GLN A 30 17.64 -0.57 2.55
N ALA A 31 18.15 -1.06 3.70
CA ALA A 31 19.45 -1.70 3.78
C ALA A 31 19.55 -2.93 2.85
N ILE A 32 18.56 -3.82 2.93
CA ILE A 32 18.50 -5.03 2.07
C ILE A 32 18.43 -4.63 0.59
N LEU A 33 17.65 -3.60 0.25
CA LEU A 33 17.53 -3.15 -1.12
C LEU A 33 18.79 -2.48 -1.65
N VAL A 34 19.59 -1.82 -0.80
CA VAL A 34 20.91 -1.30 -1.20
C VAL A 34 21.82 -2.45 -1.59
N ASP A 35 21.87 -3.50 -0.77
CA ASP A 35 22.70 -4.68 -1.04
C ASP A 35 22.26 -5.40 -2.32
N LEU A 36 20.94 -5.50 -2.57
CA LEU A 36 20.40 -6.16 -3.76
C LEU A 36 20.49 -5.31 -5.03
N CYS A 37 20.28 -4.00 -4.93
CA CYS A 37 20.25 -3.11 -6.10
C CYS A 37 21.61 -2.55 -6.47
N GLY A 38 22.59 -2.60 -5.58
CA GLY A 38 23.95 -2.09 -5.77
C GLY A 38 24.07 -0.55 -5.70
N THR A 39 22.97 0.21 -5.75
CA THR A 39 22.99 1.68 -5.60
C THR A 39 21.88 2.18 -4.67
N ALA A 40 22.19 3.29 -3.98
CA ALA A 40 21.26 3.93 -3.07
C ALA A 40 20.03 4.51 -3.78
N GLU A 41 20.14 5.00 -5.02
CA GLU A 41 18.98 5.54 -5.73
C GLU A 41 17.96 4.46 -6.08
N ARG A 42 18.43 3.31 -6.57
CA ARG A 42 17.56 2.16 -6.89
C ARG A 42 16.89 1.63 -5.62
N ALA A 43 17.65 1.50 -4.53
CA ALA A 43 17.12 1.05 -3.26
C ALA A 43 16.06 2.01 -2.70
N ALA A 44 16.27 3.32 -2.81
CA ALA A 44 15.30 4.32 -2.38
C ALA A 44 13.98 4.21 -3.16
N PHE A 45 14.04 4.00 -4.49
CA PHE A 45 12.86 3.77 -5.31
C PHE A 45 12.07 2.53 -4.84
N TRP A 46 12.74 1.39 -4.70
CA TRP A 46 12.09 0.16 -4.26
C TRP A 46 11.57 0.24 -2.83
N THR A 47 12.24 1.00 -1.97
CA THR A 47 11.77 1.27 -0.61
C THR A 47 10.47 2.05 -0.63
N ALA A 48 10.38 3.09 -1.46
CA ALA A 48 9.15 3.86 -1.62
C ALA A 48 8.02 2.99 -2.20
N PHE A 49 8.31 2.18 -3.22
CA PHE A 49 7.36 1.22 -3.80
C PHE A 49 6.80 0.25 -2.75
N SER A 50 7.67 -0.37 -1.95
CA SER A 50 7.28 -1.28 -0.88
C SER A 50 6.45 -0.56 0.19
N ASN A 51 6.85 0.64 0.61
CA ASN A 51 6.09 1.40 1.60
C ASN A 51 4.67 1.74 1.14
N VAL A 52 4.51 2.16 -0.12
CA VAL A 52 3.20 2.46 -0.72
C VAL A 52 2.34 1.19 -0.79
N THR A 53 2.89 0.08 -1.26
CA THR A 53 2.14 -1.18 -1.38
C THR A 53 1.73 -1.74 -0.01
N ILE A 54 2.62 -1.71 0.98
CA ILE A 54 2.33 -2.11 2.37
C ILE A 54 1.25 -1.21 3.00
N ALA A 55 1.27 0.09 2.73
CA ALA A 55 0.28 1.02 3.28
C ALA A 55 -1.11 0.87 2.63
N LEU A 56 -1.16 0.80 1.29
CA LEU A 56 -2.43 0.83 0.56
C LEU A 56 -3.19 -0.50 0.64
N THR A 57 -2.49 -1.63 0.60
CA THR A 57 -3.12 -2.96 0.59
C THR A 57 -4.13 -3.14 1.74
N PRO A 58 -3.74 -3.02 3.01
CA PRO A 58 -4.68 -3.24 4.12
C PRO A 58 -5.78 -2.18 4.18
N LEU A 59 -5.50 -0.93 3.78
CA LEU A 59 -6.53 0.13 3.71
C LEU A 59 -7.63 -0.21 2.72
N ILE A 60 -7.29 -0.79 1.56
CA ILE A 60 -8.27 -1.27 0.58
C ILE A 60 -9.18 -2.32 1.21
N PHE A 61 -8.60 -3.32 1.89
CA PHE A 61 -9.37 -4.36 2.57
C PHE A 61 -10.25 -3.81 3.71
N ALA A 62 -9.78 -2.83 4.47
CA ALA A 62 -10.55 -2.23 5.54
C ALA A 62 -11.79 -1.47 5.03
N MET A 63 -11.72 -0.88 3.84
CA MET A 63 -12.86 -0.20 3.21
C MET A 63 -13.95 -1.16 2.71
N HIS A 64 -13.67 -2.46 2.60
CA HIS A 64 -14.62 -3.46 2.10
C HIS A 64 -15.79 -3.74 3.06
N TYR A 65 -15.75 -3.23 4.29
CA TYR A 65 -16.84 -3.45 5.26
C TYR A 65 -18.19 -2.94 4.73
N ARG A 66 -19.22 -3.79 4.78
CA ARG A 66 -20.60 -3.47 4.38
C ARG A 66 -21.56 -3.88 5.50
N PRO A 67 -22.26 -2.93 6.17
CA PRO A 67 -23.30 -3.28 7.12
C PRO A 67 -24.55 -3.79 6.39
N SER A 68 -25.27 -4.74 6.99
CA SER A 68 -26.45 -5.40 6.40
C SER A 68 -27.75 -4.56 6.44
N ASP A 69 -27.65 -3.25 6.69
CA ASP A 69 -28.80 -2.39 6.96
C ASP A 69 -29.46 -1.86 5.67
N THR A 70 -30.78 -1.66 5.71
CA THR A 70 -31.58 -1.26 4.51
C THR A 70 -31.36 0.19 4.08
N GLN A 71 -30.86 1.05 4.98
CA GLN A 71 -30.43 2.40 4.66
C GLN A 71 -28.93 2.49 4.86
N THR A 72 -28.17 2.61 3.78
CA THR A 72 -26.71 2.76 3.81
C THR A 72 -26.33 4.24 3.91
N PRO A 73 -25.71 4.69 5.01
CA PRO A 73 -25.17 6.04 5.10
C PRO A 73 -24.16 6.35 3.99
N ALA A 74 -24.11 7.60 3.53
CA ALA A 74 -23.24 8.04 2.43
C ALA A 74 -21.75 7.70 2.61
N VAL A 75 -21.28 7.58 3.86
CA VAL A 75 -19.90 7.20 4.18
C VAL A 75 -19.50 5.84 3.59
N PHE A 76 -20.43 4.88 3.48
CA PHE A 76 -20.15 3.56 2.90
C PHE A 76 -20.05 3.62 1.38
N ALA A 77 -20.83 4.50 0.73
CA ALA A 77 -20.71 4.75 -0.71
C ALA A 77 -19.36 5.40 -1.04
N ILE A 78 -18.94 6.39 -0.24
CA ILE A 78 -17.63 7.02 -0.35
C ILE A 78 -16.52 5.99 -0.11
N GLY A 79 -16.66 5.15 0.93
CA GLY A 79 -15.73 4.05 1.21
C GLY A 79 -15.57 3.10 0.04
N SER A 80 -16.68 2.69 -0.61
CA SER A 80 -16.64 1.83 -1.79
C SER A 80 -15.96 2.51 -2.99
N GLN A 81 -16.21 3.80 -3.22
CA GLN A 81 -15.56 4.53 -4.31
C GLN A 81 -14.05 4.66 -4.07
N LEU A 82 -13.64 4.98 -2.83
CA LEU A 82 -12.24 5.05 -2.45
C LEU A 82 -11.53 3.69 -2.51
N GLU A 83 -12.22 2.61 -2.14
CA GLU A 83 -11.73 1.23 -2.29
C GLU A 83 -11.31 0.95 -3.75
N PHE A 84 -12.19 1.19 -4.71
CA PHE A 84 -11.88 0.99 -6.13
C PHE A 84 -10.79 1.94 -6.65
N ALA A 85 -10.82 3.21 -6.23
CA ALA A 85 -9.80 4.18 -6.64
C ALA A 85 -8.41 3.80 -6.13
N LEU A 86 -8.30 3.43 -4.85
CA LEU A 86 -7.05 3.00 -4.24
C LEU A 86 -6.58 1.63 -4.78
N ALA A 87 -7.50 0.72 -5.09
CA ALA A 87 -7.17 -0.54 -5.75
C ALA A 87 -6.58 -0.30 -7.15
N GLY A 88 -7.19 0.56 -7.96
CA GLY A 88 -6.66 0.94 -9.27
C GLY A 88 -5.28 1.59 -9.19
N LEU A 89 -5.07 2.47 -8.20
CA LEU A 89 -3.77 3.07 -7.91
C LEU A 89 -2.72 2.00 -7.54
N LEU A 90 -3.06 1.09 -6.63
CA LEU A 90 -2.17 0.01 -6.21
C LEU A 90 -1.79 -0.89 -7.39
N VAL A 91 -2.77 -1.27 -8.23
CA VAL A 91 -2.51 -2.03 -9.46
C VAL A 91 -1.55 -1.28 -10.38
N SER A 92 -1.76 0.02 -10.58
CA SER A 92 -0.90 0.85 -11.43
C SER A 92 0.55 0.89 -10.90
N VAL A 93 0.72 1.07 -9.59
CA VAL A 93 2.02 1.03 -8.93
C VAL A 93 2.68 -0.34 -9.13
N VAL A 94 1.95 -1.44 -8.86
CA VAL A 94 2.46 -2.81 -9.02
C VAL A 94 2.88 -3.11 -10.45
N VAL A 95 2.11 -2.69 -11.44
CA VAL A 95 2.46 -2.82 -12.86
C VAL A 95 3.75 -2.07 -13.18
N LEU A 96 3.89 -0.83 -12.69
CA LEU A 96 5.11 -0.05 -12.87
C LEU A 96 6.33 -0.75 -12.22
N GLY A 97 6.18 -1.23 -10.99
CA GLY A 97 7.21 -2.04 -10.32
C GLY A 97 7.57 -3.29 -11.12
N PHE A 98 6.58 -4.02 -11.61
CA PHE A 98 6.82 -5.22 -12.43
C PHE A 98 7.57 -4.93 -13.74
N VAL A 99 7.24 -3.82 -14.41
CA VAL A 99 7.94 -3.40 -15.63
C VAL A 99 9.39 -3.04 -15.31
N LEU A 100 9.62 -2.25 -14.25
CA LEU A 100 10.95 -1.79 -13.86
C LEU A 100 11.86 -2.91 -13.34
N SER A 101 11.32 -3.90 -12.61
CA SER A 101 12.12 -5.04 -12.13
C SER A 101 12.73 -5.84 -13.26
N ARG A 102 12.01 -6.00 -14.38
CA ARG A 102 12.53 -6.66 -15.59
C ARG A 102 13.70 -5.91 -16.23
N PHE A 103 13.75 -4.59 -16.13
CA PHE A 103 14.88 -3.81 -16.63
C PHE A 103 16.11 -3.90 -15.72
N ILE A 104 15.91 -3.97 -14.40
CA ILE A 104 17.03 -4.08 -13.43
C ILE A 104 17.73 -5.44 -13.54
N ILE A 105 16.98 -6.53 -13.65
CA ILE A 105 17.55 -7.89 -13.81
C ILE A 105 18.36 -8.02 -15.12
N ARG A 106 18.02 -7.23 -16.14
CA ARG A 106 18.63 -7.29 -17.47
C ARG A 106 19.93 -6.50 -17.61
N GLN A 107 20.34 -5.72 -16.62
CA GLN A 107 21.66 -5.08 -16.64
C GLN A 107 22.65 -6.02 -15.97
N PRO A 108 23.54 -6.71 -16.72
CA PRO A 108 24.66 -7.38 -16.11
C PRO A 108 25.49 -6.32 -15.38
N ALA A 109 26.05 -6.68 -14.22
CA ALA A 109 27.09 -5.89 -13.61
C ALA A 109 28.24 -5.74 -14.62
N HIS A 110 28.28 -4.62 -15.33
CA HIS A 110 29.46 -4.21 -16.07
C HIS A 110 30.40 -3.55 -15.07
N ALA A 111 31.17 -4.39 -14.39
CA ALA A 111 32.52 -4.12 -13.90
C ALA A 111 33.21 -5.48 -13.67
#